data_AF-S4PY69-F1
#
_entry.id   AF-S4PY69-F1
#
_cell.length_a   1.000
_cell.length_b   1.000
_cell.length_c   1.000
_cell.angle_alpha   90.00
_cell.angle_beta   90.00
_cell.angle_gamma   90.00
#
_symmetry.space_group_name_H-M   'P 1'
#
loop_
_entity.id
_entity.type
_entity.pdbx_description
1 polymer ?
#
loop_
_entity_poly.entity_id
_entity_poly.type
_entity_poly.pdbx_seq_one_letter_code
_entity_poly.pdbx_strand_id
1 'polypeptide(L)'
;MFPEIGHYRLPFHLFMRDDMWSNLKSEITLETYERWLPVVALLSLDGELQTANDMICSNAVKQTMTNRKRFESNDTESKDNEPWRLISLEEPLLRTAHRCVRHIANMEWAGACLFYVLQGCARGADQVAAAQLCYQFSQRWATVQPGNRAVRQMERLHSTLSTRHALHKIEWACEELIRLTTEPAQLIHALYLHPNFVDKFSRHDINRAANEIADKNGINISSIRIQILENILEKTYKDNKSLHGLEIKDLITAKYILKATCPKMGAIYLSRIAFDEESDHNKCKKLRALQCLISVIDSDTALKVTNRQRDVLWLSLLELLYVVKLEKIDVPWVVATFMQNKTVALSQLLQVAGNNIESLKIAAELAHKFGNAHLMREIIPMLLRTSLYEEIIPLILKVQNPPDNIIYSAWKAIILSPFQRADYPITDRQKSKCLNALNLLPVCPVIKDDDLIEIWKNCVRCKCLGLGCLILPYMSPETRQNLSELRKVDRRNLIISLKNLHTESYLVSGAMYVIENLTPKLYR
;
A
#
# COMPACT_ATOMS: atom_id res chain seq x y z
N MET A 1 -9.30 -18.79 58.82
CA MET A 1 -9.51 -17.33 58.89
C MET A 1 -8.71 -16.82 60.08
N PHE A 2 -7.56 -16.18 59.84
CA PHE A 2 -6.79 -15.56 60.93
C PHE A 2 -7.46 -14.24 61.34
N PRO A 3 -7.45 -13.86 62.64
CA PRO A 3 -7.96 -12.57 63.07
C PRO A 3 -7.16 -11.41 62.44
N GLU A 4 -7.78 -10.24 62.21
CA GLU A 4 -7.14 -9.06 61.58
C GLU A 4 -5.85 -8.62 62.29
N ILE A 5 -5.77 -8.83 63.61
CA ILE A 5 -4.57 -8.60 64.43
C ILE A 5 -3.40 -9.53 64.06
N GLY A 6 -3.70 -10.70 63.50
CA GLY A 6 -2.70 -11.67 63.04
C GLY A 6 -1.80 -11.14 61.92
N HIS A 7 -2.25 -10.16 61.14
CA HIS A 7 -1.44 -9.49 60.12
C HIS A 7 -0.36 -8.56 60.69
N TYR A 8 -0.43 -8.25 61.99
CA TYR A 8 0.52 -7.36 62.68
C TYR A 8 1.43 -8.10 63.66
N ARG A 9 1.30 -9.42 63.79
CA ARG A 9 2.12 -10.21 64.72
C ARG A 9 3.46 -10.53 64.08
N LEU A 10 4.55 -10.21 64.78
CA LEU A 10 5.86 -10.75 64.42
C LEU A 10 5.78 -12.28 64.54
N PRO A 11 6.15 -13.04 63.50
CA PRO A 11 6.02 -14.48 63.55
C PRO A 11 7.02 -15.06 64.54
N PHE A 12 6.52 -15.60 65.65
CA PHE A 12 7.34 -16.26 66.67
C PHE A 12 8.19 -17.43 66.13
N HIS A 13 7.81 -18.00 64.98
CA HIS A 13 8.55 -19.06 64.31
C HIS A 13 9.92 -18.60 63.76
N LEU A 14 10.14 -17.29 63.61
CA LEU A 14 11.43 -16.70 63.23
C LEU A 14 12.53 -17.00 64.25
N PHE A 15 12.17 -17.15 65.53
CA PHE A 15 13.11 -17.39 66.63
C PHE A 15 13.30 -18.87 66.97
N MET A 16 12.64 -19.79 66.25
CA MET A 16 12.60 -21.22 66.59
C MET A 16 13.41 -22.13 65.65
N ARG A 17 14.07 -21.61 64.61
CA ARG A 17 14.88 -22.40 63.67
C ARG A 17 16.21 -21.71 63.37
N ASP A 18 17.22 -22.51 63.02
CA ASP A 18 18.60 -22.06 62.79
C ASP A 18 18.74 -21.09 61.58
N ASP A 19 17.85 -21.13 60.59
CA ASP A 19 17.89 -20.27 59.40
C ASP A 19 16.73 -19.24 59.38
N MET A 20 16.92 -18.09 60.04
CA MET A 20 15.95 -16.98 60.08
C MET A 20 15.54 -16.48 58.68
N TRP A 21 16.46 -16.51 57.72
CA TRP A 21 16.21 -16.10 56.33
C TRP A 21 15.20 -16.97 55.58
N SER A 22 15.09 -18.26 55.92
CA SER A 22 14.17 -19.17 55.23
C SER A 22 12.70 -18.82 55.47
N ASN A 23 12.41 -18.33 56.68
CA ASN A 23 11.08 -17.95 57.16
C ASN A 23 10.71 -16.53 56.73
N LEU A 24 11.66 -15.59 56.77
CA LEU A 24 11.46 -14.20 56.32
C LEU A 24 11.11 -14.10 54.83
N LYS A 25 11.67 -14.99 53.99
CA LYS A 25 11.47 -14.97 52.53
C LYS A 25 10.00 -15.04 52.12
N SER A 26 9.13 -15.72 52.87
CA SER A 26 7.71 -15.83 52.53
C SER A 26 6.89 -14.57 52.87
N GLU A 27 7.38 -13.72 53.77
CA GLU A 27 6.65 -12.57 54.31
C GLU A 27 7.12 -11.22 53.75
N ILE A 28 8.30 -11.21 53.14
CA ILE A 28 8.88 -10.04 52.48
C ILE A 28 8.25 -9.93 51.07
N THR A 29 7.43 -8.91 50.88
CA THR A 29 6.80 -8.55 49.60
C THR A 29 7.02 -7.06 49.30
N LEU A 30 6.67 -6.60 48.09
CA LEU A 30 6.74 -5.18 47.74
C LEU A 30 5.81 -4.28 48.57
N GLU A 31 4.87 -4.85 49.33
CA GLU A 31 4.00 -4.12 50.24
C GLU A 31 4.57 -4.03 51.66
N THR A 32 5.42 -5.00 52.06
CA THR A 32 5.92 -5.12 53.43
C THR A 32 7.39 -4.72 53.59
N TYR A 33 8.17 -4.62 52.50
CA TYR A 33 9.62 -4.40 52.56
C TYR A 33 10.03 -3.15 53.37
N GLU A 34 9.30 -2.04 53.26
CA GLU A 34 9.61 -0.79 53.99
C GLU A 34 9.56 -0.97 55.50
N ARG A 35 8.68 -1.87 55.99
CA ARG A 35 8.58 -2.19 57.43
C ARG A 35 9.71 -3.11 57.88
N TRP A 36 10.26 -3.91 56.98
CA TRP A 36 11.36 -4.83 57.26
C TRP A 36 12.73 -4.15 57.27
N LEU A 37 12.94 -3.08 56.50
CA LEU A 37 14.20 -2.32 56.48
C LEU A 37 14.70 -1.91 57.89
N PRO A 38 13.89 -1.26 58.76
CA PRO A 38 14.34 -0.91 60.12
C PRO A 38 14.45 -2.12 61.04
N VAL A 39 13.67 -3.17 60.82
CA VAL A 39 13.66 -4.38 61.65
C VAL A 39 14.95 -5.18 61.48
N VAL A 40 15.55 -5.16 60.29
CA VAL A 40 16.81 -5.87 60.02
C VAL A 40 18.00 -5.23 60.71
N ALA A 41 18.00 -3.92 60.92
CA ALA A 41 18.98 -3.25 61.78
C ALA A 41 18.87 -3.71 63.24
N LEU A 42 17.66 -4.01 63.72
CA LEU A 42 17.41 -4.49 65.09
C LEU A 42 17.77 -5.97 65.26
N LEU A 43 17.51 -6.79 64.25
CA LEU A 43 17.71 -8.24 64.30
C LEU A 43 19.14 -8.70 64.00
N SER A 44 20.03 -7.81 63.54
CA SER A 44 21.44 -8.12 63.21
C SER A 44 21.60 -9.39 62.36
N LEU A 45 20.75 -9.54 61.34
CA LEU A 45 20.64 -10.76 60.54
C LEU A 45 21.90 -11.12 59.74
N ASP A 46 22.78 -10.13 59.51
CA ASP A 46 24.10 -10.29 58.90
C ASP A 46 25.11 -9.31 59.50
N GLY A 47 26.40 -9.60 59.31
CA GLY A 47 27.50 -8.76 59.79
C GLY A 47 27.55 -7.37 59.15
N GLU A 48 26.99 -7.20 57.94
CA GLU A 48 26.89 -5.91 57.24
C GLU A 48 25.43 -5.55 56.96
N LEU A 49 24.97 -4.45 57.56
CA LEU A 49 23.59 -3.95 57.45
C LEU A 49 23.15 -3.72 55.99
N GLN A 50 24.08 -3.31 55.12
CA GLN A 50 23.78 -3.03 53.72
C GLN A 50 23.47 -4.32 52.95
N THR A 51 24.21 -5.40 53.19
CA THR A 51 23.97 -6.71 52.56
C THR A 51 22.61 -7.28 52.99
N ALA A 52 22.23 -7.07 54.25
CA ALA A 52 20.92 -7.46 54.75
C ALA A 52 19.79 -6.67 54.07
N ASN A 53 19.95 -5.35 53.88
CA ASN A 53 18.99 -4.51 53.14
C ASN A 53 18.85 -4.92 51.68
N ASP A 54 19.98 -5.20 51.01
CA ASP A 54 20.02 -5.68 49.63
C ASP A 54 19.26 -7.02 49.49
N MET A 55 19.39 -7.92 50.47
CA MET A 55 18.68 -9.20 50.51
C MET A 55 17.17 -9.05 50.75
N ILE A 56 16.71 -8.15 51.62
CA ILE A 56 15.28 -7.88 51.81
C ILE A 56 14.68 -7.40 50.50
N CYS A 57 15.29 -6.40 49.87
CA CYS A 57 14.75 -5.80 48.65
C CYS A 57 14.74 -6.80 47.49
N SER A 58 15.80 -7.60 47.35
CA SER A 58 15.87 -8.67 46.34
C SER A 58 14.81 -9.76 46.57
N ASN A 59 14.62 -10.20 47.83
CA ASN A 59 13.59 -11.18 48.17
C ASN A 59 12.18 -10.61 48.00
N ALA A 60 11.93 -9.33 48.29
CA ALA A 60 10.65 -8.66 48.10
C ALA A 60 10.21 -8.68 46.64
N VAL A 61 11.13 -8.33 45.73
CA VAL A 61 10.91 -8.35 44.28
C VAL A 61 10.72 -9.79 43.80
N LYS A 62 11.58 -10.71 44.24
CA LYS A 62 11.52 -12.11 43.83
C LYS A 62 10.18 -12.75 44.24
N GLN A 63 9.78 -12.57 45.49
CA GLN A 63 8.59 -13.22 46.08
C GLN A 63 7.28 -12.69 45.50
N THR A 64 7.18 -11.38 45.26
CA THR A 64 6.00 -10.81 44.59
C THR A 64 5.85 -11.32 43.16
N MET A 65 6.96 -11.39 42.42
CA MET A 65 6.95 -11.85 41.03
C MET A 65 6.77 -13.37 40.91
N THR A 66 7.29 -14.19 41.84
CA THR A 66 7.06 -15.65 41.86
C THR A 66 5.62 -15.99 42.22
N ASN A 67 5.05 -15.32 43.23
CA ASN A 67 3.65 -15.52 43.61
C ASN A 67 2.72 -15.21 42.43
N ARG A 68 2.99 -14.11 41.73
CA ARG A 68 2.25 -13.74 40.53
C ARG A 68 2.32 -14.78 39.42
N LYS A 69 3.53 -15.26 39.08
CA LYS A 69 3.71 -16.31 38.07
C LYS A 69 2.94 -17.59 38.41
N ARG A 70 2.80 -17.92 39.70
CA ARG A 70 2.01 -19.08 40.16
C ARG A 70 0.50 -18.90 40.01
N PHE A 71 0.00 -17.67 40.19
CA PHE A 71 -1.42 -17.36 39.96
C PHE A 71 -1.79 -17.38 38.48
N GLU A 72 -0.88 -16.93 37.60
CA GLU A 72 -1.08 -16.95 36.14
C GLU A 72 -0.88 -18.35 35.51
N SER A 73 -0.05 -19.23 36.10
CA SER A 73 0.27 -20.55 35.54
C SER A 73 -0.82 -21.61 35.62
N ASN A 74 -1.96 -21.34 36.26
CA ASN A 74 -3.10 -22.25 36.27
C ASN A 74 -3.92 -22.21 34.96
N ASP A 75 -3.72 -21.17 34.13
CA ASP A 75 -4.21 -21.12 32.76
C ASP A 75 -3.07 -21.57 31.82
N THR A 76 -3.18 -22.79 31.31
CA THR A 76 -2.23 -23.43 30.39
C THR A 76 -2.24 -22.79 28.99
N GLU A 77 -1.77 -21.55 28.87
CA GLU A 77 -1.27 -21.04 27.60
C GLU A 77 0.16 -20.51 27.83
N SER A 78 1.11 -21.07 27.07
CA SER A 78 2.50 -20.62 27.05
C SER A 78 2.56 -19.09 26.91
N LYS A 79 3.50 -18.42 27.60
CA LYS A 79 3.78 -16.98 27.45
C LYS A 79 3.83 -16.48 26.00
N ASP A 80 4.08 -17.38 25.05
CA ASP A 80 4.06 -17.11 23.62
C ASP A 80 2.68 -16.73 23.04
N ASN A 81 1.59 -17.17 23.65
CA ASN A 81 0.22 -16.87 23.22
C ASN A 81 -0.40 -15.65 23.93
N GLU A 82 0.28 -15.05 24.92
CA GLU A 82 -0.29 -13.88 25.61
C GLU A 82 -0.45 -12.70 24.60
N PRO A 83 -1.67 -12.11 24.49
CA PRO A 83 -1.92 -11.02 23.56
C PRO A 83 -1.10 -9.78 23.93
N TRP A 84 -0.57 -9.09 22.92
CA TRP A 84 0.21 -7.87 23.11
C TRP A 84 -0.68 -6.72 23.57
N ARG A 85 -0.49 -6.25 24.81
CA ARG A 85 -1.36 -5.22 25.41
C ARG A 85 -0.85 -3.80 25.11
N LEU A 86 -1.76 -2.93 24.66
CA LEU A 86 -1.43 -1.53 24.36
C LEU A 86 -1.54 -0.59 25.56
N ILE A 87 -2.31 -0.98 26.58
CA ILE A 87 -2.56 -0.18 27.78
C ILE A 87 -1.77 -0.77 28.95
N SER A 88 -1.11 0.11 29.72
CA SER A 88 -0.42 -0.27 30.96
C SER A 88 -1.45 -0.47 32.08
N LEU A 89 -1.36 -1.61 32.77
CA LEU A 89 -2.20 -1.91 33.94
C LEU A 89 -1.38 -1.94 35.24
N GLU A 90 -0.06 -2.00 35.14
CA GLU A 90 0.83 -2.33 36.26
C GLU A 90 1.81 -1.22 36.61
N GLU A 91 1.51 0.00 36.19
CA GLU A 91 2.26 1.19 36.57
C GLU A 91 2.53 1.30 38.09
N PRO A 92 1.58 1.05 39.02
CA PRO A 92 1.86 1.11 40.45
C PRO A 92 2.86 0.04 40.91
N LEU A 93 2.81 -1.16 40.34
CA LEU A 93 3.74 -2.25 40.64
C LEU A 93 5.16 -1.87 40.20
N LEU A 94 5.32 -1.35 38.98
CA LEU A 94 6.61 -0.89 38.45
C LEU A 94 7.21 0.23 39.30
N ARG A 95 6.39 1.19 39.74
CA ARG A 95 6.84 2.28 40.63
C ARG A 95 7.30 1.77 41.99
N THR A 96 6.60 0.80 42.58
CA THR A 96 6.96 0.23 43.88
C THR A 96 8.20 -0.66 43.78
N ALA A 97 8.32 -1.46 42.72
CA ALA A 97 9.52 -2.25 42.45
C ALA A 97 10.75 -1.34 42.22
N HIS A 98 10.60 -0.24 41.48
CA HIS A 98 11.68 0.74 41.28
C HIS A 98 12.09 1.43 42.59
N ARG A 99 11.15 1.74 43.47
CA ARG A 99 11.46 2.28 44.81
C ARG A 99 12.23 1.28 45.67
N CYS A 100 11.77 0.03 45.71
CA CYS A 100 12.43 -1.06 46.43
C CYS A 100 13.88 -1.27 45.97
N VAL A 101 14.11 -1.32 44.65
CA VAL A 101 15.47 -1.54 44.09
C VAL A 101 16.43 -0.39 44.40
N ARG A 102 15.96 0.85 44.63
CA ARG A 102 16.83 1.98 45.02
C ARG A 102 17.51 1.81 46.38
N HIS A 103 16.99 0.94 47.25
CA HIS A 103 17.60 0.63 48.53
C HIS A 103 18.75 -0.38 48.43
N ILE A 104 18.95 -0.99 47.26
CA ILE A 104 20.02 -1.96 46.99
C ILE A 104 21.29 -1.20 46.60
N ALA A 105 22.37 -1.37 47.37
CA ALA A 105 23.67 -0.76 47.07
C ALA A 105 24.43 -1.55 45.98
N ASN A 106 24.29 -2.87 45.95
CA ASN A 106 24.88 -3.70 44.90
C ASN A 106 24.16 -3.51 43.56
N MET A 107 24.85 -2.87 42.61
CA MET A 107 24.32 -2.54 41.29
C MET A 107 23.97 -3.78 40.45
N GLU A 108 24.68 -4.90 40.61
CA GLU A 108 24.39 -6.15 39.90
C GLU A 108 23.09 -6.77 40.40
N TRP A 109 22.89 -6.79 41.72
CA TRP A 109 21.67 -7.29 42.33
C TRP A 109 20.47 -6.42 41.98
N ALA A 110 20.63 -5.10 42.05
CA ALA A 110 19.61 -4.15 41.63
C ALA A 110 19.20 -4.34 40.16
N GLY A 111 20.18 -4.51 39.27
CA GLY A 111 19.93 -4.79 37.86
C GLY A 111 19.22 -6.14 37.63
N ALA A 112 19.63 -7.19 38.34
CA ALA A 112 18.99 -8.50 38.27
C ALA A 112 17.53 -8.47 38.76
N CYS A 113 17.25 -7.72 39.84
CA CYS A 113 15.89 -7.51 40.33
C CYS A 113 15.01 -6.80 39.30
N LEU A 114 15.48 -5.71 38.70
CA LEU A 114 14.72 -5.00 37.64
C LEU A 114 14.48 -5.88 36.41
N PHE A 115 15.48 -6.68 36.02
CA PHE A 115 15.31 -7.63 34.93
C PHE A 115 14.31 -8.75 35.27
N TYR A 116 14.25 -9.18 36.54
CA TYR A 116 13.25 -10.15 37.00
C TYR A 116 11.82 -9.58 36.94
N VAL A 117 11.66 -8.29 37.30
CA VAL A 117 10.40 -7.54 37.12
C VAL A 117 10.02 -7.51 35.65
N LEU A 118 10.94 -7.15 34.75
CA LEU A 118 10.72 -7.11 33.31
C LEU A 118 10.24 -8.46 32.74
N GLN A 119 10.81 -9.58 33.19
CA GLN A 119 10.37 -10.92 32.79
C GLN A 119 9.01 -11.33 33.37
N GLY A 120 8.57 -10.67 34.44
CA GLY A 120 7.30 -10.91 35.13
C GLY A 120 6.14 -10.07 34.61
N CYS A 121 6.40 -8.97 33.89
CA CYS A 121 5.36 -8.13 33.33
C CYS A 121 4.64 -8.78 32.14
N ALA A 122 3.36 -8.42 31.98
CA ALA A 122 2.55 -8.78 30.81
C ALA A 122 3.16 -8.21 29.52
N ARG A 123 3.02 -8.94 28.41
CA ARG A 123 3.52 -8.50 27.09
C ARG A 123 2.86 -7.19 26.65
N GLY A 124 3.67 -6.23 26.20
CA GLY A 124 3.20 -4.96 25.66
C GLY A 124 3.64 -3.74 26.45
N ALA A 125 2.69 -2.86 26.79
CA ALA A 125 2.98 -1.57 27.42
C ALA A 125 3.78 -1.67 28.72
N ASP A 126 3.41 -2.58 29.63
CA ASP A 126 4.08 -2.77 30.91
C ASP A 126 5.51 -3.32 30.72
N GLN A 127 5.70 -4.23 29.75
CA GLN A 127 7.02 -4.74 29.39
C GLN A 127 7.95 -3.65 28.82
N VAL A 128 7.42 -2.74 27.99
CA VAL A 128 8.18 -1.59 27.47
C VAL A 128 8.57 -0.64 28.60
N ALA A 129 7.64 -0.34 29.50
CA ALA A 129 7.89 0.53 30.66
C ALA A 129 8.96 -0.07 31.60
N ALA A 130 8.89 -1.37 31.89
CA ALA A 130 9.90 -2.07 32.66
C ALA A 130 11.28 -2.06 31.97
N ALA A 131 11.32 -2.21 30.64
CA ALA A 131 12.57 -2.17 29.87
C ALA A 131 13.19 -0.77 29.88
N GLN A 132 12.36 0.28 29.84
CA GLN A 132 12.81 1.67 29.97
C GLN A 132 13.46 1.92 31.34
N LEU A 133 12.87 1.41 32.43
CA LEU A 133 13.46 1.50 33.77
C LEU A 133 14.80 0.75 33.84
N CYS A 134 14.89 -0.45 33.27
CA CYS A 134 16.15 -1.21 33.19
C CYS A 134 17.24 -0.45 32.41
N TYR A 135 16.86 0.22 31.31
CA TYR A 135 17.79 1.03 30.52
C TYR A 135 18.26 2.29 31.27
N GLN A 136 17.36 3.02 31.93
CA GLN A 136 17.73 4.17 32.76
C GLN A 136 18.67 3.77 33.91
N PHE A 137 18.41 2.61 34.53
CA PHE A 137 19.27 2.08 35.58
C PHE A 137 20.66 1.70 35.03
N SER A 138 20.72 1.01 33.89
CA SER A 138 22.00 0.61 33.29
C SER A 138 22.83 1.83 32.86
N GLN A 139 22.21 2.90 32.34
CA GLN A 139 22.87 4.17 32.06
C GLN A 139 23.55 4.74 33.31
N ARG A 140 22.84 4.78 34.45
CA ARG A 140 23.42 5.22 35.74
C ARG A 140 24.56 4.30 36.18
N TRP A 141 24.40 2.99 36.03
CA TRP A 141 25.46 2.03 36.35
C TRP A 141 26.72 2.27 35.52
N ALA A 142 26.60 2.58 34.22
CA ALA A 142 27.77 2.90 33.40
C ALA A 142 28.49 4.20 33.78
N THR A 143 27.82 5.15 34.44
CA THR A 143 28.50 6.34 34.98
C THR A 143 29.42 6.00 36.16
N VAL A 144 29.06 4.98 36.94
CA VAL A 144 29.86 4.48 38.07
C VAL A 144 30.93 3.51 37.60
N GLN A 145 30.61 2.68 36.59
CA GLN A 145 31.51 1.66 36.05
C GLN A 145 31.52 1.69 34.52
N PRO A 146 32.43 2.47 33.89
CA PRO A 146 32.50 2.58 32.44
C PRO A 146 32.95 1.25 31.80
N GLY A 147 32.34 0.89 30.66
CA GLY A 147 32.63 -0.35 29.93
C GLY A 147 31.66 -1.51 30.18
N ASN A 148 30.63 -1.32 31.02
CA ASN A 148 29.63 -2.34 31.27
C ASN A 148 28.80 -2.67 30.00
N ARG A 149 28.76 -3.96 29.64
CA ARG A 149 27.96 -4.48 28.49
C ARG A 149 26.45 -4.39 28.71
N ALA A 150 26.00 -4.27 29.96
CA ALA A 150 24.59 -4.21 30.34
C ALA A 150 23.84 -3.04 29.68
N VAL A 151 24.50 -1.89 29.47
CA VAL A 151 23.86 -0.72 28.83
C VAL A 151 23.44 -1.04 27.41
N ARG A 152 24.37 -1.55 26.59
CA ARG A 152 24.08 -1.89 25.19
C ARG A 152 23.02 -2.99 25.07
N GLN A 153 23.02 -3.95 25.98
CA GLN A 153 22.02 -5.02 25.98
C GLN A 153 20.62 -4.50 26.34
N MET A 154 20.50 -3.69 27.39
CA MET A 154 19.22 -3.12 27.82
C MET A 154 18.70 -2.06 26.84
N GLU A 155 19.61 -1.30 26.20
CA GLU A 155 19.29 -0.38 25.12
C GLU A 155 18.64 -1.11 23.96
N ARG A 156 19.30 -2.14 23.42
CA ARG A 156 18.76 -2.96 22.32
C ARG A 156 17.40 -3.56 22.68
N LEU A 157 17.27 -4.13 23.88
CA LEU A 157 16.03 -4.73 24.35
C LEU A 157 14.88 -3.70 24.42
N HIS A 158 15.13 -2.54 25.04
CA HIS A 158 14.15 -1.45 25.10
C HIS A 158 13.78 -0.95 23.70
N SER A 159 14.77 -0.79 22.81
CA SER A 159 14.56 -0.40 21.42
C SER A 159 13.65 -1.37 20.66
N THR A 160 13.95 -2.67 20.74
CA THR A 160 13.18 -3.72 20.07
C THR A 160 11.75 -3.80 20.60
N LEU A 161 11.57 -3.74 21.92
CA LEU A 161 10.23 -3.76 22.55
C LEU A 161 9.43 -2.50 22.21
N SER A 162 10.06 -1.33 22.22
CA SER A 162 9.42 -0.06 21.84
C SER A 162 8.99 -0.07 20.37
N THR A 163 9.86 -0.57 19.49
CA THR A 163 9.57 -0.71 18.06
C THR A 163 8.40 -1.65 17.82
N ARG A 164 8.37 -2.80 18.52
CA ARG A 164 7.25 -3.74 18.47
C ARG A 164 5.96 -3.12 18.99
N HIS A 165 6.03 -2.34 20.07
CA HIS A 165 4.86 -1.64 20.62
C HIS A 165 4.28 -0.63 19.63
N ALA A 166 5.13 0.15 18.96
CA ALA A 166 4.71 1.09 17.92
C ALA A 166 4.01 0.38 16.75
N LEU A 167 4.45 -0.81 16.35
CA LEU A 167 3.78 -1.62 15.31
C LEU A 167 2.40 -2.12 15.74
N HIS A 168 2.26 -2.59 16.98
CA HIS A 168 0.95 -3.04 17.46
C HIS A 168 -0.03 -1.88 17.63
N LYS A 169 0.45 -0.68 17.96
CA LYS A 169 -0.36 0.54 18.11
C LYS A 169 -0.99 1.01 16.79
N ILE A 170 -0.35 0.73 15.65
CA ILE A 170 -0.94 1.01 14.34
C ILE A 170 -1.84 -0.10 13.83
N GLU A 171 -2.08 -1.17 14.61
CA GLU A 171 -2.89 -2.35 14.22
C GLU A 171 -2.33 -3.11 13.00
N TRP A 172 -1.04 -2.91 12.69
CA TRP A 172 -0.36 -3.57 11.57
C TRP A 172 0.89 -4.32 12.02
N ALA A 173 0.69 -5.30 12.90
CA ALA A 173 1.74 -6.16 13.41
C ALA A 173 1.66 -7.55 12.74
N CYS A 174 2.22 -7.67 11.53
CA CYS A 174 2.38 -8.95 10.84
C CYS A 174 3.69 -9.64 11.26
N GLU A 175 3.77 -10.96 11.15
CA GLU A 175 4.95 -11.73 11.58
C GLU A 175 6.24 -11.26 10.88
N GLU A 176 6.16 -10.94 9.59
CA GLU A 176 7.27 -10.40 8.79
C GLU A 176 7.81 -9.08 9.37
N LEU A 177 6.92 -8.16 9.76
CA LEU A 177 7.29 -6.88 10.35
C LEU A 177 7.81 -7.05 11.78
N ILE A 178 7.22 -7.96 12.55
CA ILE A 178 7.67 -8.27 13.92
C ILE A 178 9.11 -8.81 13.92
N ARG A 179 9.48 -9.64 12.93
CA ARG A 179 10.85 -10.15 12.78
C ARG A 179 11.87 -9.04 12.53
N LEU A 180 11.48 -7.94 11.90
CA LEU A 180 12.34 -6.78 11.61
C LEU A 180 12.45 -5.78 12.79
N THR A 181 11.84 -6.06 13.95
CA THR A 181 11.91 -5.16 15.12
C THR A 181 13.32 -5.00 15.71
N THR A 182 14.25 -5.89 15.36
CA THR A 182 15.68 -5.76 15.68
C THR A 182 16.43 -4.81 14.75
N GLU A 183 15.86 -4.51 13.58
CA GLU A 183 16.47 -3.69 12.52
C GLU A 183 15.51 -2.55 12.11
N PRO A 184 15.37 -1.53 12.95
CA PRO A 184 14.34 -0.49 12.83
C PRO A 184 14.39 0.30 11.51
N ALA A 185 15.57 0.51 10.93
CA ALA A 185 15.69 1.15 9.62
C ALA A 185 15.07 0.27 8.51
N GLN A 186 15.40 -1.01 8.48
CA GLN A 186 14.85 -1.95 7.50
C GLN A 186 13.35 -2.16 7.69
N LEU A 187 12.88 -2.16 8.94
CA LEU A 187 11.45 -2.20 9.24
C LEU A 187 10.71 -1.01 8.61
N ILE A 188 11.26 0.21 8.73
CA ILE A 188 10.66 1.40 8.11
C ILE A 188 10.62 1.25 6.58
N HIS A 189 11.69 0.74 5.96
CA HIS A 189 11.69 0.44 4.52
C HIS A 189 10.59 -0.57 4.15
N ALA A 190 10.48 -1.67 4.90
CA ALA A 190 9.49 -2.72 4.67
C ALA A 190 8.06 -2.20 4.81
N LEU A 191 7.79 -1.29 5.76
CA LEU A 191 6.47 -0.68 5.95
C LEU A 191 6.00 0.10 4.71
N TYR A 192 6.86 0.94 4.11
CA TYR A 192 6.49 1.73 2.94
C TYR A 192 6.46 0.92 1.63
N LEU A 193 7.30 -0.11 1.52
CA LEU A 193 7.43 -0.94 0.30
C LEU A 193 6.61 -2.23 0.37
N HIS A 194 5.78 -2.41 1.40
CA HIS A 194 4.98 -3.61 1.57
C HIS A 194 3.98 -3.79 0.40
N PRO A 195 3.77 -5.01 -0.13
CA PRO A 195 2.84 -5.25 -1.25
C PRO A 195 1.42 -4.71 -1.04
N ASN A 196 0.93 -4.81 0.20
CA ASN A 196 -0.40 -4.37 0.62
C ASN A 196 -0.42 -2.92 1.15
N PHE A 197 0.63 -2.13 0.93
CA PHE A 197 0.72 -0.75 1.42
C PHE A 197 -0.50 0.09 0.99
N VAL A 198 -0.87 0.02 -0.29
CA VAL A 198 -1.98 0.80 -0.88
C VAL A 198 -3.34 0.47 -0.23
N ASP A 199 -3.53 -0.76 0.25
CA ASP A 199 -4.79 -1.13 0.91
C ASP A 199 -4.80 -0.72 2.38
N LYS A 200 -3.62 -0.58 2.99
CA LYS A 200 -3.45 -0.40 4.44
C LYS A 200 -3.26 1.07 4.85
N PHE A 201 -2.62 1.91 4.03
CA PHE A 201 -2.28 3.30 4.41
C PHE A 201 -3.49 4.20 4.72
N SER A 202 -4.67 3.83 4.25
CA SER A 202 -5.92 4.56 4.52
C SER A 202 -6.45 4.33 5.94
N ARG A 203 -6.20 3.15 6.50
CA ARG A 203 -6.65 2.76 7.85
C ARG A 203 -5.56 2.86 8.90
N HIS A 204 -4.29 2.70 8.51
CA HIS A 204 -3.15 2.63 9.42
C HIS A 204 -2.24 3.84 9.14
N ASP A 205 -1.92 4.63 10.17
CA ASP A 205 -1.04 5.79 10.04
C ASP A 205 0.43 5.36 10.08
N ILE A 206 0.93 4.93 8.92
CA ILE A 206 2.30 4.44 8.73
C ILE A 206 3.32 5.55 8.98
N ASN A 207 3.01 6.80 8.62
CA ASN A 207 3.90 7.93 8.87
C ASN A 207 4.13 8.17 10.35
N ARG A 208 3.06 8.10 11.15
CA ARG A 208 3.16 8.21 12.61
C ARG A 208 3.96 7.07 13.22
N ALA A 209 3.72 5.83 12.79
CA ALA A 209 4.52 4.69 13.24
C ALA A 209 6.01 4.85 12.88
N ALA A 210 6.31 5.24 11.63
CA ALA A 210 7.68 5.41 11.19
C ALA A 210 8.40 6.53 11.98
N ASN A 211 7.70 7.62 12.32
CA ASN A 211 8.24 8.66 13.20
C ASN A 211 8.49 8.11 14.62
N GLU A 212 7.51 7.41 15.21
CA GLU A 212 7.65 6.84 16.56
C GLU A 212 8.79 5.81 16.64
N ILE A 213 8.93 4.95 15.63
CA ILE A 213 10.05 3.99 15.53
C ILE A 213 11.37 4.73 15.38
N ALA A 214 11.43 5.75 14.52
CA ALA A 214 12.66 6.51 14.31
C ALA A 214 13.10 7.26 15.58
N ASP A 215 12.17 7.93 16.27
CA ASP A 215 12.42 8.68 17.50
C ASP A 215 12.94 7.77 18.63
N LYS A 216 12.36 6.56 18.78
CA LYS A 216 12.77 5.60 19.80
C LYS A 216 14.14 4.97 19.56
N ASN A 217 14.59 4.92 18.30
CA ASN A 217 15.85 4.30 17.91
C ASN A 217 16.94 5.32 17.52
N GLY A 218 16.67 6.64 17.62
CA GLY A 218 17.61 7.68 17.25
C GLY A 218 17.93 7.73 15.74
N ILE A 219 16.98 7.36 14.89
CA ILE A 219 17.17 7.27 13.43
C ILE A 219 16.68 8.54 12.76
N ASN A 220 17.41 9.01 11.76
CA ASN A 220 16.92 10.11 10.92
C ASN A 220 15.84 9.60 9.93
N ILE A 221 14.57 9.79 10.28
CA ILE A 221 13.44 9.39 9.41
C ILE A 221 13.48 10.08 8.04
N SER A 222 13.99 11.31 7.98
CA SER A 222 14.05 12.08 6.74
C SER A 222 15.01 11.45 5.73
N SER A 223 16.16 10.95 6.19
CA SER A 223 17.12 10.26 5.30
C SER A 223 16.54 8.96 4.74
N ILE A 224 15.82 8.19 5.57
CA ILE A 224 15.16 6.95 5.10
C ILE A 224 14.07 7.27 4.07
N ARG A 225 13.23 8.28 4.33
CA ARG A 225 12.19 8.72 3.39
C ARG A 225 12.77 9.15 2.04
N ILE A 226 13.88 9.88 2.06
CA ILE A 226 14.60 10.28 0.84
C ILE A 226 15.19 9.06 0.14
N GLN A 227 15.81 8.13 0.84
CA GLN A 227 16.34 6.89 0.25
C GLN A 227 15.25 6.04 -0.42
N ILE A 228 14.08 5.92 0.20
CA ILE A 228 12.94 5.22 -0.38
C ILE A 228 12.44 5.96 -1.63
N LEU A 229 12.35 7.29 -1.57
CA LEU A 229 11.96 8.10 -2.72
C LEU A 229 12.95 7.94 -3.87
N GLU A 230 14.26 8.01 -3.60
CA GLU A 230 15.31 7.76 -4.60
C GLU A 230 15.19 6.38 -5.23
N ASN A 231 14.98 5.33 -4.43
CA ASN A 231 14.75 3.99 -4.98
C ASN A 231 13.54 3.96 -5.93
N ILE A 232 12.41 4.58 -5.53
CA ILE A 232 11.22 4.68 -6.39
C ILE A 232 11.53 5.44 -7.70
N LEU A 233 12.30 6.52 -7.63
CA LEU A 233 12.67 7.32 -8.79
C LEU A 233 13.69 6.61 -9.70
N GLU A 234 14.60 5.81 -9.12
CA GLU A 234 15.68 5.11 -9.82
C GLU A 234 15.27 3.77 -10.41
N LYS A 235 14.15 3.16 -9.97
CA LYS A 235 13.65 1.86 -10.46
C LYS A 235 13.82 1.71 -11.97
N THR A 236 14.86 1.03 -12.41
CA THR A 236 14.99 0.64 -13.82
C THR A 236 14.04 -0.53 -13.99
N TYR A 237 12.90 -0.33 -14.65
CA TYR A 237 12.05 -1.44 -15.04
C TYR A 237 12.87 -2.27 -16.04
N LYS A 238 13.50 -3.34 -15.55
CA LYS A 238 14.20 -4.34 -16.36
C LYS A 238 13.21 -5.18 -17.18
N ASP A 239 11.93 -5.13 -16.80
CA ASP A 239 10.86 -5.83 -17.49
C ASP A 239 10.25 -4.98 -18.60
N ASN A 240 10.08 -5.60 -19.76
CA ASN A 240 9.50 -5.12 -21.02
C ASN A 240 8.03 -4.64 -20.94
N LYS A 241 7.53 -4.24 -19.76
CA LYS A 241 6.21 -3.64 -19.61
C LYS A 241 6.29 -2.15 -20.01
N SER A 242 5.30 -1.71 -20.76
CA SER A 242 5.09 -0.38 -21.36
C SER A 242 4.88 0.76 -20.33
N LEU A 243 5.50 0.67 -19.14
CA LEU A 243 5.42 1.71 -18.11
C LEU A 243 6.57 2.70 -18.29
N HIS A 244 6.24 3.83 -18.90
CA HIS A 244 7.19 4.92 -19.17
C HIS A 244 7.42 5.83 -17.95
N GLY A 245 6.51 5.81 -16.96
CA GLY A 245 6.60 6.56 -15.71
C GLY A 245 6.42 5.67 -14.47
N LEU A 246 6.05 6.26 -13.34
CA LEU A 246 5.73 5.52 -12.12
C LEU A 246 4.42 4.74 -12.26
N GLU A 247 4.42 3.51 -11.73
CA GLU A 247 3.18 2.80 -11.46
C GLU A 247 2.31 3.56 -10.45
N ILE A 248 0.99 3.35 -10.52
CA ILE A 248 0.02 4.00 -9.61
C ILE A 248 0.39 3.73 -8.14
N LYS A 249 0.82 2.50 -7.82
CA LYS A 249 1.24 2.11 -6.46
C LYS A 249 2.44 2.94 -5.99
N ASP A 250 3.48 3.03 -6.82
CA ASP A 250 4.70 3.77 -6.53
C ASP A 250 4.43 5.28 -6.38
N LEU A 251 3.56 5.85 -7.23
CA LEU A 251 3.14 7.24 -7.12
C LEU A 251 2.36 7.51 -5.83
N ILE A 252 1.48 6.60 -5.41
CA ILE A 252 0.76 6.70 -4.13
C ILE A 252 1.75 6.67 -2.96
N THR A 253 2.70 5.74 -2.97
CA THR A 253 3.73 5.63 -1.92
C THR A 253 4.59 6.89 -1.86
N ALA A 254 5.11 7.37 -2.99
CA ALA A 254 5.89 8.61 -3.04
C ALA A 254 5.08 9.81 -2.52
N LYS A 255 3.83 9.97 -2.97
CA LYS A 255 2.92 11.01 -2.48
C LYS A 255 2.70 10.93 -0.96
N TYR A 256 2.55 9.72 -0.42
CA TYR A 256 2.35 9.50 1.01
C TYR A 256 3.59 9.90 1.84
N ILE A 257 4.79 9.58 1.36
CA ILE A 257 6.07 9.98 1.97
C ILE A 257 6.25 11.51 1.92
N LEU A 258 5.95 12.11 0.77
CA LEU A 258 6.09 13.56 0.54
C LEU A 258 5.11 14.39 1.36
N LYS A 259 3.94 13.83 1.73
CA LYS A 259 3.01 14.47 2.68
C LYS A 259 3.55 14.52 4.11
N ALA A 260 4.32 13.50 4.50
CA ALA A 260 4.93 13.42 5.84
C ALA A 260 6.14 14.35 5.96
N THR A 261 6.84 14.51 4.84
CA THR A 261 7.92 15.50 4.69
C THR A 261 7.28 16.88 4.54
N CYS A 262 7.97 17.95 4.94
CA CYS A 262 7.48 19.29 4.62
C CYS A 262 7.22 19.39 3.11
N PRO A 263 5.98 19.64 2.63
CA PRO A 263 5.66 19.56 1.21
C PRO A 263 6.50 20.51 0.35
N LYS A 264 6.87 21.68 0.90
CA LYS A 264 7.77 22.64 0.26
C LYS A 264 9.17 22.06 0.05
N MET A 265 9.74 21.39 1.06
CA MET A 265 11.07 20.77 0.95
C MET A 265 11.07 19.61 -0.04
N GLY A 266 10.02 18.77 -0.01
CA GLY A 266 9.84 17.70 -1.00
C GLY A 266 9.69 18.25 -2.42
N ALA A 267 8.94 19.35 -2.59
CA ALA A 267 8.79 20.01 -3.88
C ALA A 267 10.12 20.60 -4.38
N ILE A 268 10.90 21.28 -3.52
CA ILE A 268 12.22 21.81 -3.87
C ILE A 268 13.14 20.66 -4.32
N TYR A 269 13.18 19.58 -3.56
CA TYR A 269 13.98 18.41 -3.89
C TYR A 269 13.63 17.83 -5.26
N LEU A 270 12.35 17.56 -5.51
CA LEU A 270 11.87 17.01 -6.79
C LEU A 270 12.05 17.99 -7.95
N SER A 271 11.91 19.29 -7.71
CA SER A 271 12.11 20.32 -8.74
C SER A 271 13.56 20.37 -9.22
N ARG A 272 14.53 20.18 -8.32
CA ARG A 272 15.94 20.07 -8.68
C ARG A 272 16.16 18.86 -9.57
N ILE A 273 15.63 17.69 -9.20
CA ILE A 273 15.78 16.50 -10.06
C ILE A 273 15.12 16.71 -11.43
N ALA A 274 13.92 17.30 -11.48
CA ALA A 274 13.14 17.44 -12.71
C ALA A 274 13.69 18.48 -13.69
N PHE A 275 14.22 19.61 -13.19
CA PHE A 275 14.56 20.78 -14.02
C PHE A 275 16.03 21.17 -14.02
N ASP A 276 16.86 20.55 -13.19
CA ASP A 276 18.30 20.81 -13.21
C ASP A 276 18.93 20.19 -14.46
N GLU A 277 19.31 21.05 -15.39
CA GLU A 277 19.99 20.70 -16.65
C GLU A 277 21.42 20.22 -16.40
N GLU A 278 22.07 20.68 -15.32
CA GLU A 278 23.45 20.31 -14.97
C GLU A 278 23.55 18.91 -14.35
N SER A 279 22.41 18.33 -13.94
CA SER A 279 22.37 17.01 -13.33
C SER A 279 22.40 15.87 -14.36
N ASP A 280 23.30 14.90 -14.16
CA ASP A 280 23.45 13.65 -14.95
C ASP A 280 22.26 12.68 -14.81
N HIS A 281 21.12 13.12 -14.26
CA HIS A 281 19.95 12.29 -14.10
C HIS A 281 19.36 11.90 -15.46
N ASN A 282 19.08 10.60 -15.65
CA ASN A 282 18.40 10.14 -16.85
C ASN A 282 16.98 10.72 -16.97
N LYS A 283 16.49 10.84 -18.21
CA LYS A 283 15.17 11.43 -18.51
C LYS A 283 14.01 10.70 -17.83
N CYS A 284 14.13 9.40 -17.59
CA CYS A 284 13.17 8.61 -16.82
C CYS A 284 13.07 9.07 -15.36
N LYS A 285 14.20 9.32 -14.69
CA LYS A 285 14.26 9.83 -13.31
C LYS A 285 13.66 11.23 -13.24
N LYS A 286 14.01 12.10 -14.20
CA LYS A 286 13.41 13.45 -14.33
C LYS A 286 11.89 13.38 -14.52
N LEU A 287 11.39 12.47 -15.36
CA LEU A 287 9.96 12.24 -15.59
C LEU A 287 9.23 11.82 -14.32
N ARG A 288 9.76 10.82 -13.61
CA ARG A 288 9.15 10.30 -12.37
C ARG A 288 9.17 11.36 -11.27
N ALA A 289 10.24 12.13 -11.16
CA ALA A 289 10.32 13.24 -10.21
C ALA A 289 9.25 14.29 -10.49
N LEU A 290 9.04 14.64 -11.77
CA LEU A 290 8.00 15.58 -12.18
C LEU A 290 6.57 15.03 -11.94
N GLN A 291 6.35 13.73 -12.14
CA GLN A 291 5.08 13.07 -11.79
C GLN A 291 4.79 13.18 -10.29
N CYS A 292 5.78 12.86 -9.45
CA CYS A 292 5.68 13.01 -8.00
C CYS A 292 5.39 14.46 -7.61
N LEU A 293 6.13 15.42 -8.19
CA LEU A 293 6.00 16.85 -7.92
C LEU A 293 4.57 17.33 -8.18
N ILE A 294 4.04 17.10 -9.39
CA ILE A 294 2.69 17.52 -9.79
C ILE A 294 1.58 16.87 -8.94
N SER A 295 1.84 15.67 -8.42
CA SER A 295 0.87 14.92 -7.60
C SER A 295 0.70 15.47 -6.17
N VAL A 296 1.67 16.24 -5.68
CA VAL A 296 1.73 16.74 -4.30
C VAL A 296 1.53 18.26 -4.22
N ILE A 297 1.99 19.03 -5.20
CA ILE A 297 1.95 20.50 -5.14
C ILE A 297 0.56 21.08 -5.41
N ASP A 298 0.25 22.15 -4.67
CA ASP A 298 -0.81 23.11 -4.98
C ASP A 298 -0.28 24.23 -5.89
N SER A 299 -1.19 25.06 -6.43
CA SER A 299 -0.85 26.10 -7.40
C SER A 299 0.08 27.19 -6.83
N ASP A 300 -0.03 27.53 -5.55
CA ASP A 300 0.82 28.56 -4.91
C ASP A 300 2.22 28.01 -4.63
N THR A 301 2.32 26.78 -4.09
CA THR A 301 3.62 26.12 -3.91
C THR A 301 4.33 25.87 -5.24
N ALA A 302 3.60 25.53 -6.31
CA ALA A 302 4.15 25.35 -7.65
C ALA A 302 4.89 26.61 -8.13
N LEU A 303 4.23 27.78 -8.04
CA LEU A 303 4.80 29.07 -8.42
C LEU A 303 6.02 29.41 -7.57
N LYS A 304 5.95 29.23 -6.26
CA LYS A 304 7.05 29.59 -5.34
C LYS A 304 8.31 28.73 -5.53
N VAL A 305 8.14 27.44 -5.82
CA VAL A 305 9.25 26.49 -5.89
C VAL A 305 9.84 26.40 -7.30
N THR A 306 8.99 26.43 -8.32
CA THR A 306 9.43 26.18 -9.71
C THR A 306 9.45 27.44 -10.58
N ASN A 307 8.91 28.56 -10.08
CA ASN A 307 8.63 29.76 -10.87
C ASN A 307 7.75 29.48 -12.10
N ARG A 308 6.92 28.43 -12.06
CA ARG A 308 6.02 28.01 -13.14
C ARG A 308 4.63 27.74 -12.60
N GLN A 309 3.63 28.07 -13.40
CA GLN A 309 2.25 27.69 -13.10
C GLN A 309 2.06 26.18 -13.27
N ARG A 310 1.06 25.62 -12.57
CA ARG A 310 0.76 24.19 -12.61
C ARG A 310 0.45 23.68 -14.01
N ASP A 311 -0.23 24.47 -14.84
CA ASP A 311 -0.56 24.09 -16.21
C ASP A 311 0.70 23.96 -17.09
N VAL A 312 1.67 24.85 -16.89
CA VAL A 312 2.98 24.78 -17.57
C VAL A 312 3.74 23.54 -17.13
N LEU A 313 3.71 23.20 -15.83
CA LEU A 313 4.33 21.97 -15.31
C LEU A 313 3.68 20.71 -15.91
N TRP A 314 2.35 20.71 -16.06
CA TRP A 314 1.63 19.62 -16.71
C TRP A 314 2.03 19.45 -18.17
N LEU A 315 2.20 20.54 -18.91
CA LEU A 315 2.71 20.50 -20.28
C LEU A 315 4.15 19.95 -20.32
N SER A 316 5.03 20.42 -19.42
CA SER A 316 6.40 19.89 -19.31
C SER A 316 6.42 18.40 -18.99
N LEU A 317 5.49 17.92 -18.16
CA LEU A 317 5.34 16.49 -17.86
C LEU A 317 4.97 15.70 -19.10
N LEU A 318 3.99 16.18 -19.87
CA LEU A 318 3.55 15.52 -21.10
C LEU A 318 4.68 15.51 -22.14
N GLU A 319 5.38 16.62 -22.31
CA GLU A 319 6.52 16.70 -23.23
C GLU A 319 7.61 15.70 -22.84
N LEU A 320 8.04 15.70 -21.58
CA LEU A 320 9.06 14.77 -21.09
C LEU A 320 8.63 13.30 -21.19
N LEU A 321 7.35 13.00 -20.96
CA LEU A 321 6.78 11.66 -21.16
C LEU A 321 6.94 11.19 -22.60
N TYR A 322 6.60 12.04 -23.57
CA TYR A 322 6.71 11.69 -24.99
C TYR A 322 8.16 11.64 -25.47
N VAL A 323 9.05 12.47 -24.92
CA VAL A 323 10.50 12.35 -25.17
C VAL A 323 11.02 10.98 -24.74
N VAL A 324 10.72 10.55 -23.51
CA VAL A 324 11.14 9.22 -22.99
C VAL A 324 10.54 8.08 -23.83
N LYS A 325 9.29 8.24 -24.28
CA LYS A 325 8.63 7.28 -25.18
C LYS A 325 9.34 7.16 -26.52
N LEU A 326 9.66 8.29 -27.17
CA LEU A 326 10.31 8.33 -28.49
C LEU A 326 11.74 7.77 -28.44
N GLU A 327 12.51 8.09 -27.41
CA GLU A 327 13.87 7.56 -27.25
C GLU A 327 13.88 6.04 -27.07
N LYS A 328 12.88 5.49 -26.38
CA LYS A 328 12.77 4.03 -26.18
C LYS A 328 12.46 3.27 -27.47
N ILE A 329 11.81 3.90 -28.45
CA ILE A 329 11.57 3.30 -29.77
C ILE A 329 12.75 3.56 -30.73
N ASP A 330 13.88 4.06 -30.22
CA ASP A 330 15.09 4.31 -31.00
C ASP A 330 14.88 5.31 -32.15
N VAL A 331 14.04 6.34 -31.92
CA VAL A 331 13.83 7.47 -32.85
C VAL A 331 14.26 8.82 -32.26
N PRO A 332 15.50 8.96 -31.75
CA PRO A 332 15.94 10.16 -31.02
C PRO A 332 15.95 11.42 -31.88
N TRP A 333 16.08 11.34 -33.20
CA TRP A 333 16.03 12.52 -34.08
C TRP A 333 14.64 13.17 -34.12
N VAL A 334 13.57 12.40 -33.91
CA VAL A 334 12.20 12.91 -33.85
C VAL A 334 11.99 13.77 -32.60
N VAL A 335 12.77 13.53 -31.53
CA VAL A 335 12.69 14.29 -30.27
C VAL A 335 12.99 15.77 -30.50
N ALA A 336 14.03 16.11 -31.26
CA ALA A 336 14.39 17.49 -31.54
C ALA A 336 13.25 18.21 -32.30
N THR A 337 12.70 17.55 -33.32
CA THR A 337 11.54 18.06 -34.05
C THR A 337 10.32 18.17 -33.15
N PHE A 338 10.09 17.22 -32.24
CA PHE A 338 8.92 17.20 -31.35
C PHE A 338 8.90 18.40 -30.40
N MET A 339 10.06 18.78 -29.87
CA MET A 339 10.19 19.95 -29.00
C MET A 339 9.92 21.27 -29.73
N GLN A 340 10.16 21.32 -31.05
CA GLN A 340 9.93 22.51 -31.87
C GLN A 340 8.53 22.55 -32.50
N ASN A 341 8.13 21.46 -33.16
CA ASN A 341 6.87 21.31 -33.86
C ASN A 341 6.31 19.88 -33.77
N LYS A 342 5.30 19.74 -32.92
CA LYS A 342 4.58 18.49 -32.62
C LYS A 342 3.96 17.83 -33.86
N THR A 343 3.44 18.62 -34.81
CA THR A 343 2.79 18.09 -36.02
C THR A 343 3.79 17.54 -37.03
N VAL A 344 4.92 18.21 -37.20
CA VAL A 344 6.00 17.76 -38.09
C VAL A 344 6.67 16.51 -37.51
N ALA A 345 6.93 16.49 -36.21
CA ALA A 345 7.45 15.30 -35.53
C ALA A 345 6.52 14.09 -35.68
N LEU A 346 5.20 14.30 -35.59
CA LEU A 346 4.23 13.24 -35.84
C LEU A 346 4.32 12.73 -37.29
N SER A 347 4.39 13.59 -38.30
CA SER A 347 4.57 13.14 -39.69
C SER A 347 5.86 12.34 -39.90
N GLN A 348 6.97 12.75 -39.29
CA GLN A 348 8.25 12.03 -39.34
C GLN A 348 8.13 10.65 -38.65
N LEU A 349 7.45 10.59 -37.50
CA LEU A 349 7.19 9.33 -36.81
C LEU A 349 6.35 8.39 -37.67
N LEU A 350 5.32 8.88 -38.35
CA LEU A 350 4.46 8.09 -39.23
C LEU A 350 5.23 7.49 -40.42
N GLN A 351 6.17 8.24 -41.00
CA GLN A 351 7.01 7.74 -42.10
C GLN A 351 7.90 6.58 -41.68
N VAL A 352 8.35 6.56 -40.42
CA VAL A 352 9.30 5.56 -39.90
C VAL A 352 8.60 4.42 -39.15
N ALA A 353 7.40 4.65 -38.63
CA ALA A 353 6.67 3.69 -37.80
C ALA A 353 6.44 2.33 -38.50
N GLY A 354 6.26 2.33 -39.83
CA GLY A 354 6.11 1.10 -40.62
C GLY A 354 5.01 0.18 -40.07
N ASN A 355 5.40 -0.99 -39.56
CA ASN A 355 4.54 -1.96 -38.86
C ASN A 355 4.89 -2.12 -37.37
N ASN A 356 5.76 -1.25 -36.82
CA ASN A 356 6.10 -1.29 -35.41
C ASN A 356 4.90 -0.87 -34.56
N ILE A 357 4.36 -1.82 -33.81
CA ILE A 357 3.17 -1.66 -32.98
C ILE A 357 3.35 -0.55 -31.94
N GLU A 358 4.52 -0.47 -31.29
CA GLU A 358 4.76 0.53 -30.23
C GLU A 358 4.93 1.94 -30.81
N SER A 359 5.58 2.09 -31.97
CA SER A 359 5.63 3.35 -32.70
C SER A 359 4.24 3.85 -33.09
N LEU A 360 3.40 2.95 -33.59
CA LEU A 360 2.04 3.28 -34.01
C LEU A 360 1.13 3.66 -32.83
N LYS A 361 1.25 2.98 -31.68
CA LYS A 361 0.55 3.37 -30.45
C LYS A 361 0.94 4.78 -30.01
N ILE A 362 2.25 5.07 -29.99
CA ILE A 362 2.75 6.39 -29.57
C ILE A 362 2.32 7.47 -30.59
N ALA A 363 2.36 7.17 -31.88
CA ALA A 363 1.85 8.05 -32.91
C ALA A 363 0.33 8.31 -32.77
N ALA A 364 -0.46 7.29 -32.40
CA ALA A 364 -1.90 7.44 -32.18
C ALA A 364 -2.20 8.33 -30.98
N GLU A 365 -1.50 8.14 -29.86
CA GLU A 365 -1.63 9.02 -28.69
C GLU A 365 -1.26 10.48 -29.01
N LEU A 366 -0.16 10.68 -29.75
CA LEU A 366 0.30 12.00 -30.18
C LEU A 366 -0.68 12.64 -31.18
N ALA A 367 -1.22 11.86 -32.12
CA ALA A 367 -2.23 12.33 -33.06
C ALA A 367 -3.52 12.75 -32.34
N HIS A 368 -3.95 11.97 -31.35
CA HIS A 368 -5.14 12.31 -30.56
C HIS A 368 -4.96 13.65 -29.81
N LYS A 369 -3.78 13.91 -29.24
CA LYS A 369 -3.51 15.12 -28.46
C LYS A 369 -3.15 16.35 -29.31
N PHE A 370 -2.23 16.20 -30.26
CA PHE A 370 -1.61 17.30 -31.01
C PHE A 370 -1.87 17.26 -32.52
N GLY A 371 -2.40 16.15 -33.03
CA GLY A 371 -2.64 15.96 -34.46
C GLY A 371 -3.84 16.76 -34.98
N ASN A 372 -3.78 17.07 -36.28
CA ASN A 372 -4.90 17.61 -37.03
C ASN A 372 -5.70 16.47 -37.71
N ALA A 373 -6.86 16.81 -38.30
CA ALA A 373 -7.72 15.82 -38.95
C ALA A 373 -7.02 15.08 -40.11
N HIS A 374 -6.03 15.69 -40.75
CA HIS A 374 -5.26 15.07 -41.84
C HIS A 374 -4.34 13.95 -41.33
N LEU A 375 -3.52 14.22 -40.31
CA LEU A 375 -2.63 13.22 -39.71
C LEU A 375 -3.41 12.07 -39.07
N MET A 376 -4.59 12.35 -38.49
CA MET A 376 -5.49 11.29 -38.00
C MET A 376 -5.98 10.39 -39.15
N ARG A 377 -6.25 10.94 -40.33
CA ARG A 377 -6.65 10.13 -41.51
C ARG A 377 -5.49 9.29 -42.05
N GLU A 378 -4.26 9.79 -41.98
CA GLU A 378 -3.09 9.03 -42.41
C GLU A 378 -2.78 7.85 -41.49
N ILE A 379 -2.95 8.02 -40.17
CA ILE A 379 -2.60 6.96 -39.20
C ILE A 379 -3.63 5.82 -39.14
N ILE A 380 -4.93 6.10 -39.38
CA ILE A 380 -6.01 5.11 -39.28
C ILE A 380 -5.74 3.86 -40.14
N PRO A 381 -5.41 3.96 -41.45
CA PRO A 381 -5.09 2.79 -42.27
C PRO A 381 -3.93 1.94 -41.72
N MET A 382 -2.90 2.58 -41.16
CA MET A 382 -1.76 1.87 -40.57
C MET A 382 -2.16 1.09 -39.31
N LEU A 383 -2.97 1.71 -38.44
CA LEU A 383 -3.49 1.06 -37.24
C LEU A 383 -4.43 -0.10 -37.58
N LEU A 384 -5.25 0.04 -38.64
CA LEU A 384 -6.14 -1.01 -39.12
C LEU A 384 -5.35 -2.23 -39.61
N ARG A 385 -4.26 -2.01 -40.36
CA ARG A 385 -3.37 -3.08 -40.82
C ARG A 385 -2.78 -3.86 -39.65
N THR A 386 -2.44 -3.19 -38.56
CA THR A 386 -1.92 -3.82 -37.33
C THR A 386 -3.00 -4.27 -36.34
N SER A 387 -4.28 -4.11 -36.67
CA SER A 387 -5.41 -4.47 -35.80
C SER A 387 -5.44 -3.78 -34.42
N LEU A 388 -4.94 -2.54 -34.32
CA LEU A 388 -4.89 -1.76 -33.08
C LEU A 388 -6.18 -0.96 -32.86
N TYR A 389 -7.32 -1.65 -32.72
CA TYR A 389 -8.64 -1.02 -32.67
C TYR A 389 -8.85 -0.07 -31.49
N GLU A 390 -8.30 -0.40 -30.32
CA GLU A 390 -8.42 0.42 -29.11
C GLU A 390 -7.82 1.83 -29.29
N GLU A 391 -6.72 1.93 -30.04
CA GLU A 391 -6.07 3.22 -30.33
C GLU A 391 -6.78 4.02 -31.42
N ILE A 392 -7.56 3.34 -32.27
CA ILE A 392 -8.32 3.98 -33.35
C ILE A 392 -9.58 4.69 -32.79
N ILE A 393 -10.24 4.09 -31.79
CA ILE A 393 -11.52 4.61 -31.24
C ILE A 393 -11.41 6.10 -30.85
N PRO A 394 -10.43 6.56 -30.05
CA PRO A 394 -10.31 7.97 -29.67
C PRO A 394 -10.03 8.91 -30.85
N LEU A 395 -9.39 8.40 -31.92
CA LEU A 395 -9.09 9.19 -33.10
C LEU A 395 -10.36 9.43 -33.92
N ILE A 396 -11.13 8.39 -34.20
CA ILE A 396 -12.34 8.50 -35.02
C ILE A 396 -13.41 9.34 -34.32
N LEU A 397 -13.55 9.21 -32.99
CA LEU A 397 -14.49 10.03 -32.21
C LEU A 397 -14.19 11.54 -32.29
N LYS A 398 -12.95 11.93 -32.60
CA LYS A 398 -12.53 13.33 -32.74
C LYS A 398 -12.71 13.87 -34.18
N VAL A 399 -12.91 13.00 -35.18
CA VAL A 399 -13.08 13.43 -36.58
C VAL A 399 -14.51 13.92 -36.79
N GLN A 400 -14.67 15.24 -36.92
CA GLN A 400 -15.97 15.92 -37.09
C GLN A 400 -16.46 16.01 -38.56
N ASN A 401 -15.65 15.55 -39.50
CA ASN A 401 -15.96 15.64 -40.94
C ASN A 401 -16.89 14.49 -41.37
N PRO A 402 -17.64 14.66 -42.48
CA PRO A 402 -18.47 13.59 -43.02
C PRO A 402 -17.62 12.30 -43.22
N PRO A 403 -18.19 11.13 -42.90
CA PRO A 403 -17.46 9.87 -42.96
C PRO A 403 -17.03 9.58 -44.40
N ASP A 404 -15.73 9.53 -44.62
CA ASP A 404 -15.16 9.05 -45.88
C ASP A 404 -14.99 7.52 -45.84
N ASN A 405 -14.54 6.94 -46.95
CA ASN A 405 -14.37 5.49 -47.06
C ASN A 405 -13.38 4.93 -46.02
N ILE A 406 -12.37 5.72 -45.62
CA ILE A 406 -11.38 5.32 -44.61
C ILE A 406 -12.06 5.21 -43.25
N ILE A 407 -12.81 6.23 -42.83
CA ILE A 407 -13.55 6.24 -41.57
C ILE A 407 -14.62 5.14 -41.56
N TYR A 408 -15.31 4.92 -42.68
CA TYR A 408 -16.25 3.81 -42.84
C TYR A 408 -15.57 2.45 -42.60
N SER A 409 -14.46 2.20 -43.29
CA SER A 409 -13.70 0.95 -43.15
C SER A 409 -13.21 0.74 -41.70
N ALA A 410 -12.86 1.82 -41.01
CA ALA A 410 -12.37 1.77 -39.65
C ALA A 410 -13.48 1.47 -38.65
N TRP A 411 -14.64 2.15 -38.75
CA TRP A 411 -15.83 1.83 -37.96
C TRP A 411 -16.28 0.39 -38.16
N LYS A 412 -16.36 -0.04 -39.43
CA LYS A 412 -16.71 -1.42 -39.79
C LYS A 412 -15.76 -2.43 -39.14
N ALA A 413 -14.44 -2.19 -39.22
CA ALA A 413 -13.45 -3.08 -38.63
C ALA A 413 -13.53 -3.12 -37.09
N ILE A 414 -13.69 -1.97 -36.42
CA ILE A 414 -13.81 -1.90 -34.95
C ILE A 414 -15.04 -2.68 -34.47
N ILE A 415 -16.16 -2.54 -35.17
CA ILE A 415 -17.42 -3.16 -34.76
C ILE A 415 -17.44 -4.65 -35.09
N LEU A 416 -16.99 -5.07 -36.28
CA LEU A 416 -17.08 -6.46 -36.74
C LEU A 416 -15.95 -7.37 -36.25
N SER A 417 -14.72 -6.86 -36.14
CA SER A 417 -13.55 -7.71 -35.85
C SER A 417 -13.66 -8.52 -34.55
N PRO A 418 -14.17 -7.97 -33.43
CA PRO A 418 -14.37 -8.74 -32.20
C PRO A 418 -15.27 -9.97 -32.40
N PHE A 419 -16.30 -9.86 -33.22
CA PHE A 419 -17.23 -10.94 -33.52
C PHE A 419 -16.63 -11.97 -34.48
N GLN A 420 -15.89 -11.52 -35.50
CA GLN A 420 -15.21 -12.41 -36.44
C GLN A 420 -14.15 -13.28 -35.73
N ARG A 421 -13.45 -12.69 -34.75
CA ARG A 421 -12.40 -13.34 -33.93
C ARG A 421 -12.94 -14.06 -32.68
N ALA A 422 -14.24 -14.03 -32.45
CA ALA A 422 -14.84 -14.77 -31.34
C ALA A 422 -14.93 -16.25 -31.72
N ASP A 423 -14.40 -17.10 -30.84
CA ASP A 423 -14.46 -18.55 -30.95
C ASP A 423 -15.62 -19.11 -30.14
N TYR A 424 -16.03 -20.35 -30.45
CA TYR A 424 -16.96 -21.10 -29.63
C TYR A 424 -16.21 -22.18 -28.82
N PRO A 425 -16.42 -22.26 -27.49
CA PRO A 425 -17.23 -21.38 -26.64
C PRO A 425 -16.57 -20.00 -26.42
N ILE A 426 -17.40 -18.95 -26.31
CA ILE A 426 -16.91 -17.59 -26.10
C ILE A 426 -16.34 -17.40 -24.69
N THR A 427 -15.15 -16.83 -24.58
CA THR A 427 -14.54 -16.47 -23.29
C THR A 427 -15.10 -15.14 -22.75
N ASP A 428 -15.05 -14.91 -21.43
CA ASP A 428 -15.49 -13.64 -20.82
C ASP A 428 -14.73 -12.42 -21.39
N ARG A 429 -13.45 -12.61 -21.73
CA ARG A 429 -12.63 -11.56 -22.37
C ARG A 429 -13.13 -11.24 -23.78
N GLN A 430 -13.47 -12.24 -24.59
CA GLN A 430 -14.04 -12.03 -25.93
C GLN A 430 -15.43 -11.40 -25.84
N LYS A 431 -16.27 -11.89 -24.91
CA LYS A 431 -17.60 -11.31 -24.63
C LYS A 431 -17.49 -9.82 -24.31
N SER A 432 -16.57 -9.43 -23.43
CA SER A 432 -16.33 -8.03 -23.05
C SER A 432 -15.92 -7.17 -24.25
N LYS A 433 -15.04 -7.68 -25.14
CA LYS A 433 -14.64 -6.97 -26.36
C LYS A 433 -15.80 -6.78 -27.33
N CYS A 434 -16.60 -7.82 -27.56
CA CYS A 434 -17.81 -7.73 -28.39
C CYS A 434 -18.79 -6.72 -27.82
N LEU A 435 -18.98 -6.70 -26.49
CA LEU A 435 -19.87 -5.77 -25.83
C LEU A 435 -19.38 -4.31 -25.94
N ASN A 436 -18.09 -4.06 -25.73
CA ASN A 436 -17.49 -2.74 -25.91
C ASN A 436 -17.69 -2.22 -27.34
N ALA A 437 -17.54 -3.08 -28.35
CA ALA A 437 -17.79 -2.73 -29.74
C ALA A 437 -19.26 -2.39 -30.01
N LEU A 438 -20.20 -3.14 -29.43
CA LEU A 438 -21.64 -2.83 -29.55
C LEU A 438 -22.00 -1.52 -28.87
N ASN A 439 -21.42 -1.21 -27.72
CA ASN A 439 -21.66 0.04 -27.04
C ASN A 439 -21.26 1.26 -27.91
N LEU A 440 -20.41 1.11 -28.92
CA LEU A 440 -20.09 2.21 -29.85
C LEU A 440 -21.16 2.47 -30.93
N LEU A 441 -22.15 1.59 -31.09
CA LEU A 441 -23.21 1.71 -32.12
C LEU A 441 -23.96 3.04 -32.14
N PRO A 442 -24.39 3.63 -31.01
CA PRO A 442 -25.10 4.92 -31.03
C PRO A 442 -24.26 6.07 -31.57
N VAL A 443 -22.94 5.96 -31.52
CA VAL A 443 -22.00 7.00 -31.95
C VAL A 443 -21.47 6.72 -33.36
N CYS A 444 -21.74 5.53 -33.91
CA CYS A 444 -21.30 5.15 -35.25
C CYS A 444 -22.18 5.81 -36.32
N PRO A 445 -21.64 6.69 -37.19
CA PRO A 445 -22.44 7.43 -38.16
C PRO A 445 -22.77 6.66 -39.44
N VAL A 446 -22.31 5.41 -39.60
CA VAL A 446 -22.22 4.77 -40.94
C VAL A 446 -22.64 3.29 -40.98
N ILE A 447 -23.19 2.71 -39.91
CA ILE A 447 -23.47 1.28 -39.92
C ILE A 447 -24.63 0.92 -40.85
N LYS A 448 -24.44 -0.11 -41.67
CA LYS A 448 -25.47 -0.61 -42.60
C LYS A 448 -26.08 -1.91 -42.09
N ASP A 449 -27.29 -2.21 -42.56
CA ASP A 449 -27.99 -3.46 -42.24
C ASP A 449 -27.14 -4.70 -42.57
N ASP A 450 -26.41 -4.70 -43.69
CA ASP A 450 -25.52 -5.82 -44.07
C ASP A 450 -24.43 -6.10 -43.01
N ASP A 451 -23.87 -5.04 -42.42
CA ASP A 451 -22.86 -5.15 -41.38
C ASP A 451 -23.50 -5.72 -40.09
N LEU A 452 -24.72 -5.28 -39.76
CA LEU A 452 -25.47 -5.80 -38.61
C LEU A 452 -25.85 -7.28 -38.79
N ILE A 453 -26.23 -7.70 -40.01
CA ILE A 453 -26.51 -9.11 -40.32
C ILE A 453 -25.25 -9.97 -40.09
N GLU A 454 -24.06 -9.46 -40.43
CA GLU A 454 -22.81 -10.17 -40.19
C GLU A 454 -22.53 -10.35 -38.69
N ILE A 455 -22.75 -9.32 -37.87
CA ILE A 455 -22.69 -9.42 -36.41
C ILE A 455 -23.66 -10.50 -35.91
N TRP A 456 -24.91 -10.49 -36.39
CA TRP A 456 -25.91 -11.48 -36.02
C TRP A 456 -25.45 -12.91 -36.31
N LYS A 457 -24.95 -13.16 -37.53
CA LYS A 457 -24.43 -14.49 -37.94
C LYS A 457 -23.30 -14.96 -37.03
N ASN A 458 -22.38 -14.08 -36.66
CA ASN A 458 -21.29 -14.42 -35.74
C ASN A 458 -21.81 -14.68 -34.31
N CYS A 459 -22.82 -13.94 -33.84
CA CYS A 459 -23.46 -14.20 -32.54
C CYS A 459 -24.17 -15.57 -32.52
N VAL A 460 -24.82 -15.95 -33.61
CA VAL A 460 -25.42 -17.28 -33.78
C VAL A 460 -24.33 -18.36 -33.75
N ARG A 461 -23.25 -18.19 -34.53
CA ARG A 461 -22.10 -19.09 -34.58
C ARG A 461 -21.50 -19.34 -33.19
N CYS A 462 -21.35 -18.28 -32.39
CA CYS A 462 -20.75 -18.35 -31.06
C CYS A 462 -21.77 -18.69 -29.95
N LYS A 463 -23.03 -18.97 -30.30
CA LYS A 463 -24.16 -19.19 -29.38
C LYS A 463 -24.36 -18.07 -28.35
N CYS A 464 -24.00 -16.83 -28.69
CA CYS A 464 -24.13 -15.66 -27.81
C CYS A 464 -25.27 -14.73 -28.28
N LEU A 465 -26.46 -15.31 -28.45
CA LEU A 465 -27.64 -14.61 -29.00
C LEU A 465 -28.04 -13.37 -28.20
N GLY A 466 -27.80 -13.35 -26.88
CA GLY A 466 -28.03 -12.16 -26.05
C GLY A 466 -27.27 -10.92 -26.52
N LEU A 467 -26.02 -11.09 -27.00
CA LEU A 467 -25.26 -9.99 -27.62
C LEU A 467 -25.85 -9.61 -28.98
N GLY A 468 -26.25 -10.59 -29.78
CA GLY A 468 -26.93 -10.38 -31.06
C GLY A 468 -28.28 -9.67 -30.92
N CYS A 469 -28.93 -9.73 -29.77
CA CYS A 469 -30.16 -8.98 -29.54
C CYS A 469 -29.92 -7.46 -29.43
N LEU A 470 -28.73 -7.03 -29.02
CA LEU A 470 -28.40 -5.61 -28.83
C LEU A 470 -28.35 -4.81 -30.14
N ILE A 471 -28.13 -5.47 -31.27
CA ILE A 471 -28.12 -4.82 -32.60
C ILE A 471 -29.52 -4.67 -33.22
N LEU A 472 -30.52 -5.41 -32.73
CA LEU A 472 -31.85 -5.41 -33.33
C LEU A 472 -32.48 -4.01 -33.46
N PRO A 473 -32.36 -3.09 -32.47
CA PRO A 473 -32.90 -1.73 -32.59
C PRO A 473 -32.30 -0.90 -33.74
N TYR A 474 -31.08 -1.24 -34.15
CA TYR A 474 -30.34 -0.54 -35.20
C TYR A 474 -30.59 -1.10 -36.60
N MET A 475 -31.27 -2.24 -36.71
CA MET A 475 -31.66 -2.83 -38.00
C MET A 475 -33.00 -2.26 -38.49
N SER A 476 -33.16 -2.17 -39.81
CA SER A 476 -34.47 -1.92 -40.42
C SER A 476 -35.47 -3.04 -40.07
N PRO A 477 -36.78 -2.75 -40.03
CA PRO A 477 -37.81 -3.73 -39.67
C PRO A 477 -37.86 -4.90 -40.67
N GLU A 478 -37.60 -4.65 -41.95
CA GLU A 478 -37.58 -5.66 -43.02
C GLU A 478 -36.44 -6.66 -42.81
N THR A 479 -35.23 -6.15 -42.59
CA THR A 479 -34.05 -6.98 -42.28
C THR A 479 -34.26 -7.81 -41.02
N ARG A 480 -34.82 -7.20 -39.97
CA ARG A 480 -35.12 -7.88 -38.70
C ARG A 480 -36.10 -9.04 -38.88
N GLN A 481 -37.12 -8.87 -39.73
CA GLN A 481 -38.09 -9.92 -40.00
C GLN A 481 -37.48 -11.11 -40.75
N ASN A 482 -36.44 -10.89 -41.54
CA ASN A 482 -35.78 -11.91 -42.36
C ASN A 482 -34.79 -12.80 -41.58
N LEU A 483 -34.52 -12.51 -40.30
CA LEU A 483 -33.64 -13.32 -39.44
C LEU A 483 -34.32 -14.63 -39.02
N SER A 484 -33.96 -15.74 -39.66
CA SER A 484 -34.60 -17.05 -39.47
C SER A 484 -34.34 -17.67 -38.09
N GLU A 485 -33.18 -17.39 -37.51
CA GLU A 485 -32.69 -17.92 -36.24
C GLU A 485 -33.38 -17.26 -35.05
N LEU A 486 -33.73 -15.98 -35.17
CA LEU A 486 -34.49 -15.24 -34.15
C LEU A 486 -35.88 -15.87 -33.94
N ARG A 487 -36.45 -16.52 -34.96
CA ARG A 487 -37.74 -17.22 -34.89
C ARG A 487 -37.66 -18.62 -34.25
N LYS A 488 -36.46 -19.20 -34.15
CA LYS A 488 -36.24 -20.56 -33.64
C LYS A 488 -35.95 -20.61 -32.13
N VAL A 489 -35.64 -19.47 -31.53
CA VAL A 489 -35.14 -19.38 -30.15
C VAL A 489 -36.27 -18.93 -29.23
N ASP A 490 -36.39 -19.56 -28.06
CA ASP A 490 -37.38 -19.18 -27.05
C ASP A 490 -37.14 -17.74 -26.57
N ARG A 491 -38.17 -16.91 -26.70
CA ARG A 491 -38.20 -15.51 -26.28
C ARG A 491 -37.83 -15.34 -24.80
N ARG A 492 -38.21 -16.28 -23.93
CA ARG A 492 -37.89 -16.23 -22.49
C ARG A 492 -36.38 -16.31 -22.24
N ASN A 493 -35.69 -17.18 -22.98
CA ASN A 493 -34.24 -17.35 -22.87
C ASN A 493 -33.47 -16.11 -23.36
N LEU A 494 -33.97 -15.43 -24.39
CA LEU A 494 -33.40 -14.16 -24.87
C LEU A 494 -33.57 -13.04 -23.85
N ILE A 495 -34.74 -12.93 -23.21
CA ILE A 495 -35.00 -11.94 -22.16
C ILE A 495 -34.08 -12.17 -20.95
N ILE A 496 -33.91 -13.42 -20.51
CA ILE A 496 -32.98 -13.75 -19.41
C ILE A 496 -31.54 -13.37 -19.80
N SER A 497 -31.12 -13.72 -21.01
CA SER A 497 -29.78 -13.39 -21.52
C SER A 497 -29.53 -11.88 -21.57
N LEU A 498 -30.52 -11.09 -21.96
CA LEU A 498 -30.43 -9.62 -21.96
C LEU A 498 -30.42 -9.03 -20.55
N LYS A 499 -31.22 -9.55 -19.62
CA LYS A 499 -31.21 -9.11 -18.22
C LYS A 499 -29.83 -9.30 -17.58
N ASN A 500 -29.14 -10.39 -17.93
CA ASN A 500 -27.77 -10.63 -17.48
C ASN A 500 -26.74 -9.63 -18.04
N LEU A 501 -27.08 -8.86 -19.08
CA LEU A 501 -26.23 -7.81 -19.67
C LEU A 501 -26.60 -6.40 -19.19
N HIS A 502 -27.63 -6.25 -18.36
CA HIS A 502 -28.17 -4.94 -17.99
C HIS A 502 -27.18 -4.06 -17.22
N THR A 503 -26.30 -4.68 -16.42
CA THR A 503 -25.22 -3.98 -15.71
C THR A 503 -24.03 -3.64 -16.62
N GLU A 504 -23.93 -4.25 -17.80
CA GLU A 504 -22.76 -4.17 -18.68
C GLU A 504 -23.01 -3.34 -19.95
N SER A 505 -24.28 -3.09 -20.33
CA SER A 505 -24.62 -2.29 -21.51
C SER A 505 -25.93 -1.50 -21.33
N TYR A 506 -25.90 -0.24 -21.78
CA TYR A 506 -27.08 0.63 -21.84
C TYR A 506 -28.01 0.36 -23.03
N LEU A 507 -27.60 -0.51 -23.97
CA LEU A 507 -28.40 -0.87 -25.15
C LEU A 507 -29.53 -1.84 -24.85
N VAL A 508 -29.51 -2.45 -23.66
CA VAL A 508 -30.44 -3.51 -23.25
C VAL A 508 -31.90 -3.04 -23.32
N SER A 509 -32.22 -1.82 -22.89
CA SER A 509 -33.59 -1.32 -22.90
C SER A 509 -34.17 -1.22 -24.31
N GLY A 510 -33.38 -0.77 -25.28
CA GLY A 510 -33.79 -0.71 -26.69
C GLY A 510 -33.98 -2.12 -27.27
N ALA A 511 -33.08 -3.04 -26.96
CA ALA A 511 -33.18 -4.43 -27.39
C ALA A 511 -34.41 -5.14 -26.79
N MET A 512 -34.69 -4.91 -25.49
CA MET A 512 -35.87 -5.44 -24.81
C MET A 512 -37.16 -4.93 -25.45
N TYR A 513 -37.27 -3.63 -25.72
CA TYR A 513 -38.44 -3.06 -26.41
C TYR A 513 -38.68 -3.72 -27.77
N VAL A 514 -37.62 -3.94 -28.55
CA VAL A 514 -37.74 -4.60 -29.86
C VAL A 514 -38.20 -6.05 -29.72
N ILE A 515 -37.61 -6.81 -28.80
CA ILE A 515 -37.99 -8.22 -28.58
C ILE A 515 -39.40 -8.34 -28.05
N GLU A 516 -39.83 -7.40 -27.21
CA GLU A 516 -41.16 -7.42 -26.63
C GLU A 516 -42.25 -7.21 -27.68
N ASN A 517 -41.95 -6.39 -28.69
CA ASN A 517 -42.82 -6.04 -29.80
C ASN A 517 -42.63 -6.90 -31.06
N LEU A 518 -41.79 -7.94 -31.01
CA LEU A 518 -41.75 -8.96 -32.07
C LEU A 518 -43.11 -9.67 -32.10
N THR A 519 -43.86 -9.49 -33.19
CA THR A 519 -45.16 -10.13 -33.39
C THR A 519 -45.03 -11.64 -33.25
N PRO A 520 -45.75 -12.29 -32.31
CA PRO A 520 -45.80 -13.74 -32.27
C PRO A 520 -46.50 -14.21 -33.55
N LYS A 521 -45.88 -15.10 -34.33
CA LYS A 521 -46.67 -15.87 -35.27
C LYS A 521 -47.59 -16.76 -34.45
N LEU A 522 -48.90 -16.56 -34.62
CA LEU A 522 -49.91 -17.58 -34.35
C LEU A 522 -49.38 -18.91 -34.90
N TYR A 523 -49.20 -19.88 -34.02
CA TYR A 523 -49.00 -21.27 -34.40
C TYR A 523 -50.09 -21.64 -35.42
N ARG A 524 -49.68 -22.07 -36.61
CA ARG A 524 -50.49 -22.90 -37.49
C ARG A 524 -49.79 -24.24 -37.60
#